data_AF-A0A1F5Z0M0-F1
#
_entry.id   AF-A0A1F5Z0M0-F1
#
_cell.length_a   1.000
_cell.length_b   1.000
_cell.length_c   1.000
_cell.angle_alpha   90.00
_cell.angle_beta   90.00
_cell.angle_gamma   90.00
#
_symmetry.space_group_name_H-M   'P 1'
#
loop_
_entity.id
_entity.type
_entity.pdbx_description
1 polymer ?
#
loop_
_entity_poly.entity_id
_entity_poly.type
_entity_poly.pdbx_seq_one_letter_code
_entity_poly.pdbx_strand_id
1 'polypeptide(L)'
;MKHILPPGEKLQSELDKMPPHSRKELESWIVNSVKINLIKKFEQILEIEGKSNLRKLLLVPVFTVSELTVRIKENAPELLTLFYKELFTVYDDASRRLS
;
A
#
# COMPACT_ATOMS: atom_id res chain seq x y z
N MET A 1 -26.89 3.79 19.38
CA MET A 1 -25.60 3.06 19.39
C MET A 1 -24.73 3.64 18.28
N LYS A 2 -23.52 4.14 18.57
CA LYS A 2 -22.60 4.61 17.52
C LYS A 2 -22.05 3.36 16.82
N HIS A 3 -22.43 3.13 15.56
CA HIS A 3 -21.80 2.10 14.74
C HIS A 3 -20.34 2.50 14.50
N ILE A 4 -19.42 1.79 15.15
CA ILE A 4 -17.99 1.92 14.88
C ILE A 4 -17.74 1.05 13.65
N LEU A 5 -17.67 1.69 12.48
CA LEU A 5 -17.28 1.02 11.24
C LEU A 5 -15.85 0.44 11.39
N PRO A 6 -15.59 -0.78 10.88
CA PRO A 6 -14.24 -1.31 10.73
C PRO A 6 -13.32 -0.31 9.99
N PRO A 7 -12.02 -0.26 10.29
CA PRO A 7 -11.10 0.71 9.67
C PRO A 7 -11.15 0.75 8.14
N GLY A 8 -11.25 -0.41 7.49
CA GLY A 8 -11.37 -0.51 6.02
C GLY A 8 -12.68 0.06 5.47
N GLU A 9 -13.81 -0.14 6.16
CA GLU A 9 -15.11 0.42 5.75
C GLU A 9 -15.17 1.94 5.98
N LYS A 10 -14.52 2.44 7.04
CA LYS A 10 -14.36 3.88 7.26
C LYS A 10 -13.58 4.53 6.13
N LEU A 11 -12.44 3.95 5.75
CA LEU A 11 -11.63 4.50 4.68
C LEU A 11 -12.39 4.52 3.35
N GLN A 12 -13.11 3.45 2.99
CA GLN A 12 -13.90 3.43 1.76
C GLN A 12 -14.95 4.54 1.76
N SER A 13 -15.65 4.73 2.89
CA SER A 13 -16.66 5.79 3.03
C SER A 13 -16.07 7.21 2.96
N GLU A 14 -14.83 7.40 3.42
CA GLU A 14 -14.13 8.69 3.32
C GLU A 14 -13.59 8.92 1.90
N LEU A 15 -13.05 7.89 1.26
CA LEU A 15 -12.61 7.93 -0.15
C LEU A 15 -13.77 8.31 -1.07
N ASP A 16 -14.97 7.78 -0.83
CA ASP A 16 -16.16 8.04 -1.64
C ASP A 16 -16.61 9.51 -1.57
N LYS A 17 -16.36 10.19 -0.46
CA LYS A 17 -16.68 11.62 -0.26
C LYS A 17 -15.61 12.57 -0.80
N MET A 18 -14.40 12.07 -1.10
CA MET A 18 -13.30 12.91 -1.57
C MET A 18 -13.47 13.34 -3.03
N PRO A 19 -13.07 14.58 -3.37
CA PRO A 19 -12.87 14.97 -4.75
C PRO A 19 -11.89 14.02 -5.47
N PRO A 20 -12.08 13.75 -6.77
CA PRO A 20 -11.24 12.80 -7.52
C PRO A 20 -9.74 13.08 -7.43
N HIS A 21 -9.34 14.35 -7.36
CA HIS A 21 -7.94 14.77 -7.20
C HIS A 21 -7.37 14.31 -5.85
N SER A 22 -8.06 14.62 -4.75
CA SER A 22 -7.63 14.26 -3.39
C SER A 22 -7.59 12.74 -3.20
N ARG A 23 -8.52 12.00 -3.82
CA ARG A 23 -8.50 10.54 -3.84
C ARG A 23 -7.23 10.00 -4.51
N LYS A 24 -6.86 10.56 -5.67
CA LYS A 24 -5.64 10.16 -6.39
C LYS A 24 -4.37 10.47 -5.62
N GLU A 25 -4.30 11.63 -4.96
CA GLU A 25 -3.16 11.99 -4.11
C GLU A 25 -3.02 11.03 -2.93
N LEU A 26 -4.12 10.72 -2.26
CA LEU A 26 -4.14 9.77 -1.15
C LEU A 26 -3.75 8.37 -1.60
N GLU A 27 -4.28 7.90 -2.73
CA GLU A 27 -3.91 6.60 -3.28
C GLU A 27 -2.43 6.54 -3.65
N SER A 28 -1.89 7.59 -4.28
CA SER A 28 -0.46 7.68 -4.58
C SER A 28 0.39 7.68 -3.31
N TRP A 29 -0.09 8.34 -2.24
CA TRP A 29 0.58 8.31 -0.95
C TRP A 29 0.57 6.91 -0.32
N ILE A 30 -0.56 6.19 -0.38
CA ILE A 30 -0.69 4.81 0.10
C ILE A 30 0.29 3.90 -0.65
N VAL A 31 0.26 3.94 -1.99
CA VAL A 31 1.13 3.14 -2.86
C VAL A 31 2.60 3.37 -2.55
N ASN A 32 3.02 4.64 -2.43
CA ASN A 32 4.42 4.97 -2.12
C ASN A 32 4.81 4.54 -0.71
N SER A 33 3.92 4.70 0.27
CA SER A 33 4.17 4.26 1.64
C SER A 33 4.37 2.75 1.72
N VAL A 34 3.51 1.96 1.07
CA VAL A 34 3.64 0.49 1.01
C VAL A 34 4.95 0.09 0.35
N LYS A 35 5.30 0.68 -0.81
CA LYS A 35 6.57 0.39 -1.50
C LYS A 35 7.77 0.62 -0.59
N ILE A 36 7.85 1.78 0.06
CA ILE A 36 8.97 2.14 0.92
C ILE A 36 9.04 1.24 2.16
N ASN A 37 7.90 0.93 2.77
CA ASN A 37 7.87 0.08 3.96
C ASN A 37 8.27 -1.37 3.65
N LEU A 38 7.84 -1.91 2.51
CA LEU A 38 8.31 -3.22 2.04
C LEU A 38 9.82 -3.22 1.78
N ILE A 39 10.34 -2.21 1.06
CA ILE A 39 11.79 -2.08 0.83
C ILE A 39 12.55 -2.12 2.15
N LYS A 40 12.17 -1.27 3.11
CA LYS A 40 12.83 -1.21 4.43
C LYS A 40 12.78 -2.54 5.18
N LYS A 41 11.63 -3.22 5.18
CA LYS A 41 11.45 -4.51 5.86
C LYS A 41 12.36 -5.60 5.28
N PHE A 42 12.41 -5.70 3.96
CA PHE A 42 13.17 -6.76 3.30
C PHE A 42 14.66 -6.44 3.13
N GLU A 43 15.08 -5.18 3.19
CA GLU A 43 16.50 -4.83 3.20
C GLU A 43 17.28 -5.41 4.37
N GLN A 44 16.60 -5.78 5.46
CA GLN A 44 17.21 -6.46 6.61
C GLN A 44 17.22 -7.99 6.47
N ILE A 45 16.46 -8.54 5.52
CA ILE A 45 16.21 -9.98 5.39
C ILE A 45 16.94 -10.55 4.18
N LEU A 46 16.90 -9.84 3.05
CA LEU A 46 17.40 -10.33 1.77
C LEU A 46 18.91 -10.13 1.64
N GLU A 47 19.54 -10.99 0.85
CA GLU A 47 20.91 -10.79 0.35
C GLU A 47 20.96 -9.67 -0.69
N ILE A 48 22.17 -9.23 -1.08
CA ILE A 48 22.39 -8.07 -1.95
C ILE A 48 21.58 -8.17 -3.26
N GLU A 49 21.58 -9.35 -3.90
CA GLU A 49 20.82 -9.57 -5.15
C GLU A 49 19.32 -9.46 -4.93
N GLY A 50 18.81 -10.05 -3.83
CA GLY A 50 17.41 -9.95 -3.44
C GLY A 50 16.97 -8.50 -3.19
N LYS A 51 17.81 -7.69 -2.52
CA LYS A 51 17.55 -6.24 -2.32
C LYS A 51 17.47 -5.50 -3.65
N SER A 52 18.37 -5.80 -4.58
CA SER A 52 18.39 -5.21 -5.93
C SER A 52 17.11 -5.55 -6.70
N ASN A 53 16.72 -6.82 -6.70
CA ASN A 53 15.51 -7.29 -7.38
C ASN A 53 14.24 -6.68 -6.78
N LEU A 54 14.16 -6.60 -5.44
CA LEU A 54 13.04 -5.97 -4.75
C LEU A 54 12.89 -4.48 -5.10
N ARG A 55 13.99 -3.73 -5.14
CA ARG A 55 13.96 -2.31 -5.54
C ARG A 55 13.50 -2.16 -7.00
N LYS A 56 13.99 -3.01 -7.92
CA LYS A 56 13.53 -3.02 -9.31
C LYS A 56 12.04 -3.36 -9.43
N LEU A 57 11.52 -4.22 -8.56
CA LEU A 57 10.09 -4.54 -8.51
C LEU A 57 9.27 -3.33 -8.03
N LEU A 58 9.67 -2.70 -6.93
CA LEU A 58 8.84 -1.73 -6.20
C LEU A 58 9.01 -0.26 -6.64
N LEU A 59 10.17 0.13 -7.18
CA LEU A 59 10.46 1.51 -7.58
C LEU A 59 9.94 1.87 -8.98
N VAL A 60 9.18 0.98 -9.63
CA VAL A 60 8.49 1.28 -10.88
C VAL A 60 7.36 2.30 -10.64
N PRO A 61 7.12 3.24 -11.58
CA PRO A 61 6.02 4.18 -11.51
C PRO A 61 4.67 3.46 -11.65
N VAL A 62 4.11 3.07 -10.51
CA VAL A 62 2.70 2.66 -10.34
C VAL A 62 2.08 3.59 -9.32
N PHE A 63 0.83 4.00 -9.58
CA PHE A 63 0.17 5.08 -8.85
C PHE A 63 -1.16 4.65 -8.23
N THR A 64 -1.65 3.46 -8.55
CA THR A 64 -2.85 2.88 -7.94
C THR A 64 -2.54 1.61 -7.16
N VAL A 65 -3.40 1.30 -6.17
CA VAL A 65 -3.28 0.06 -5.40
C VAL A 65 -3.52 -1.16 -6.29
N SER A 66 -4.41 -1.03 -7.28
CA SER A 66 -4.68 -2.09 -8.26
C SER A 66 -3.43 -2.43 -9.08
N GLU A 67 -2.76 -1.43 -9.66
CA GLU A 67 -1.52 -1.64 -10.43
C GLU A 67 -0.42 -2.29 -9.59
N LEU A 68 -0.24 -1.81 -8.35
CA LEU A 68 0.75 -2.39 -7.45
C LEU A 68 0.41 -3.86 -7.11
N THR A 69 -0.86 -4.16 -6.85
CA THR A 69 -1.34 -5.52 -6.55
C THR A 69 -1.08 -6.48 -7.70
N VAL A 70 -1.44 -6.10 -8.93
CA VAL A 70 -1.19 -6.90 -10.13
C VAL A 70 0.32 -7.17 -10.28
N ARG A 71 1.14 -6.13 -10.14
CA ARG A 71 2.59 -6.25 -10.28
C ARG A 71 3.20 -7.22 -9.28
N ILE A 72 2.82 -7.15 -8.00
CA ILE A 72 3.30 -8.08 -6.97
C ILE A 72 2.83 -9.50 -7.29
N LYS A 73 1.55 -9.68 -7.63
CA LYS A 73 0.99 -10.98 -7.95
C LYS A 73 1.70 -11.67 -9.13
N GLU A 74 2.08 -10.90 -10.15
CA GLU A 74 2.70 -11.43 -11.36
C GLU A 74 4.21 -11.66 -11.22
N ASN A 75 4.92 -10.81 -10.48
CA ASN A 75 6.39 -10.79 -10.49
C ASN A 75 7.03 -11.30 -9.18
N ALA A 76 6.28 -11.30 -8.08
CA ALA A 76 6.76 -11.75 -6.78
C ALA A 76 5.58 -12.25 -5.89
N PRO A 77 4.85 -13.28 -6.33
CA PRO A 77 3.70 -13.81 -5.60
C PRO A 77 4.03 -14.25 -4.16
N GLU A 78 5.28 -14.62 -3.90
CA GLU A 78 5.80 -14.94 -2.57
C GLU A 78 5.72 -13.75 -1.58
N LEU A 79 5.63 -12.52 -2.08
CA LEU A 79 5.51 -11.32 -1.25
C LEU A 79 4.06 -10.97 -0.90
N LEU A 80 3.05 -11.62 -1.52
CA LEU A 80 1.64 -11.21 -1.42
C LEU A 80 1.14 -11.08 0.02
N THR A 81 1.44 -12.05 0.88
CA THR A 81 1.01 -12.02 2.28
C THR A 81 1.56 -10.80 3.01
N LEU A 82 2.84 -10.50 2.83
CA LEU A 82 3.50 -9.36 3.47
C LEU A 82 3.07 -8.04 2.83
N PHE A 83 2.83 -8.03 1.53
CA PHE A 83 2.26 -6.91 0.80
C PHE A 83 0.88 -6.53 1.35
N TYR A 84 -0.06 -7.48 1.46
CA TYR A 84 -1.40 -7.17 1.98
C TYR A 84 -1.36 -6.72 3.44
N LYS A 85 -0.51 -7.33 4.29
CA LYS A 85 -0.33 -6.89 5.66
C LYS A 85 0.15 -5.43 5.74
N GLU A 86 1.10 -5.07 4.88
CA GLU A 86 1.60 -3.69 4.80
C GLU A 86 0.53 -2.75 4.27
N LEU A 87 -0.19 -3.15 3.22
CA LEU A 87 -1.27 -2.37 2.62
C LEU A 87 -2.36 -2.05 3.66
N PHE A 88 -2.80 -3.03 4.45
CA PHE A 88 -3.76 -2.80 5.53
C PHE A 88 -3.21 -1.85 6.60
N THR A 89 -1.93 -1.99 6.98
CA THR A 89 -1.29 -1.09 7.95
C THR A 89 -1.32 0.36 7.46
N VAL A 90 -0.94 0.58 6.20
CA VAL A 90 -0.94 1.90 5.58
C VAL A 90 -2.35 2.44 5.39
N TYR A 91 -3.33 1.58 5.10
CA TYR A 91 -4.74 1.98 5.03
C TYR A 91 -5.29 2.44 6.38
N ASP A 92 -4.93 1.77 7.48
CA ASP A 92 -5.29 2.22 8.82
C ASP A 92 -4.66 3.57 9.14
N ASP A 93 -3.39 3.78 8.77
CA ASP A 93 -2.71 5.07 8.95
C ASP A 93 -3.32 6.18 8.08
N ALA A 94 -3.72 5.87 6.85
CA ALA A 94 -4.47 6.78 5.98
C ALA A 94 -5.79 7.20 6.66
N SER A 95 -6.55 6.22 7.19
CA SER A 95 -7.81 6.50 7.88
C SER A 95 -7.61 7.39 9.10
N ARG A 96 -6.53 7.17 9.89
CA ARG A 96 -6.20 8.02 11.05
C ARG A 96 -5.82 9.44 10.67
N ARG A 97 -5.19 9.66 9.50
CA ARG A 97 -4.83 10.99 9.01
C ARG A 97 -6.03 11.82 8.54
N LEU A 98 -7.12 11.16 8.19
CA LEU A 98 -8.36 11.78 7.72
C LEU A 98 -9.37 12.06 8.83
N SER A 99 -9.16 11.45 10.01
CA SER A 99 -10.00 11.64 11.21
C SER A 99 -9.50 12.82 12.04
#